data_AF-A0A5B9FZQ6-F1
#
_entry.id   AF-A0A5B9FZQ6-F1
#
_cell.length_a   1.000
_cell.length_b   1.000
_cell.length_c   1.000
_cell.angle_alpha   90.00
_cell.angle_beta   90.00
_cell.angle_gamma   90.00
#
_symmetry.space_group_name_H-M   'P 1'
#
loop_
_entity.id
_entity.type
_entity.pdbx_description
1 polymer ?
#
loop_
_entity_poly.entity_id
_entity_poly.type
_entity_poly.pdbx_seq_one_letter_code
_entity_poly.pdbx_strand_id
1 'polypeptide(L)'
;MSAALEQRYRRALRWYPAQWRARHEEVVLSTLLDGADAEGRATPGRGELLNLAVTGLAARASGLLPLAVRDMIATVSLATGTVLAITFLFVYSWAPWVTEPIAGGSAFGPFRDPGVLVYGLWPFAYVLFLLRRRVAMRWMLGVAAIAAPLLRAANWVQGDVWSGPMTTTLGVLMMLAVGALLGVPERRAKMAMALGYATAICVVIVQTTGSIRHVEVWERAFWLLHSSPIEWIVLGTLAAAVVLGIIRRPHAAVFAVVLAAPWMLAVGFAALRTDFSATAGLALYAAVLAAAASVVVLAVRRSQAALRRSPQSSGSSARSRTE
;
A
#
# COMPACT_ATOMS: atom_id res chain seq x y z
N MET A 1 -35.34 4.00 25.91
CA MET A 1 -34.34 4.25 24.84
C MET A 1 -34.93 5.14 23.76
N SER A 2 -34.19 6.12 23.25
CA SER A 2 -34.71 7.01 22.19
C SER A 2 -34.58 6.35 20.82
N ALA A 3 -35.68 6.30 20.05
CA ALA A 3 -35.68 5.80 18.67
C ALA A 3 -34.66 6.54 17.78
N ALA A 4 -34.35 7.79 18.12
CA ALA A 4 -33.35 8.60 17.43
C ALA A 4 -31.91 8.08 17.60
N LEU A 5 -31.56 7.56 18.79
CA LEU A 5 -30.23 7.00 19.07
C LEU A 5 -30.01 5.72 18.25
N GLU A 6 -30.98 4.81 18.28
CA GLU A 6 -30.96 3.57 17.49
C GLU A 6 -30.79 3.86 16.00
N GLN A 7 -31.58 4.81 15.46
CA GLN A 7 -31.51 5.16 14.04
C GLN A 7 -30.13 5.71 13.63
N ARG A 8 -29.45 6.44 14.52
CA ARG A 8 -28.08 6.92 14.29
C ARG A 8 -27.06 5.78 14.25
N TYR A 9 -27.14 4.81 15.16
CA TYR A 9 -26.28 3.63 15.11
C TYR A 9 -26.54 2.78 13.87
N ARG A 10 -27.81 2.52 13.50
CA ARG A 10 -28.13 1.83 12.24
C ARG A 10 -27.57 2.56 11.02
N ARG A 11 -27.61 3.90 11.00
CA ARG A 11 -27.00 4.69 9.92
C ARG A 11 -25.48 4.52 9.88
N ALA A 12 -24.80 4.51 11.02
CA ALA A 12 -23.37 4.26 11.11
C ALA A 12 -23.01 2.82 10.65
N LEU A 13 -23.83 1.83 11.02
CA LEU A 13 -23.60 0.45 10.59
C LEU A 13 -23.68 0.27 9.07
N ARG A 14 -24.31 1.20 8.31
CA ARG A 14 -24.32 1.15 6.83
C ARG A 14 -22.92 1.15 6.21
N TRP A 15 -21.87 1.58 6.91
CA TRP A 15 -20.49 1.41 6.46
C TRP A 15 -20.09 -0.06 6.26
N TYR A 16 -20.76 -1.01 6.91
CA TYR A 16 -20.53 -2.44 6.73
C TYR A 16 -21.19 -3.01 5.46
N PRO A 17 -20.64 -4.09 4.88
CA PRO A 17 -21.26 -4.80 3.76
C PRO A 17 -22.67 -5.30 4.10
N ALA A 18 -23.58 -5.30 3.12
CA ALA A 18 -24.97 -5.74 3.33
C ALA A 18 -25.07 -7.19 3.86
N GLN A 19 -24.23 -8.10 3.36
CA GLN A 19 -24.19 -9.49 3.83
C GLN A 19 -23.72 -9.62 5.28
N TRP A 20 -22.81 -8.75 5.72
CA TRP A 20 -22.34 -8.74 7.10
C TRP A 20 -23.45 -8.25 8.02
N ARG A 21 -24.11 -7.15 7.62
CA ARG A 21 -25.22 -6.55 8.37
C ARG A 21 -26.37 -7.53 8.56
N ALA A 22 -26.76 -8.26 7.51
CA ALA A 22 -27.82 -9.27 7.60
C ALA A 22 -27.58 -10.35 8.68
N ARG A 23 -26.32 -10.57 9.11
CA ARG A 23 -25.97 -11.59 10.10
C ARG A 23 -25.62 -11.03 11.48
N HIS A 24 -25.15 -9.78 11.57
CA HIS A 24 -24.56 -9.24 12.80
C HIS A 24 -25.15 -7.89 13.23
N GLU A 25 -25.95 -7.21 12.40
CA GLU A 25 -26.41 -5.85 12.66
C GLU A 25 -27.17 -5.76 14.00
N GLU A 26 -28.14 -6.64 14.24
CA GLU A 26 -28.97 -6.60 15.46
C GLU A 26 -28.15 -6.87 16.74
N VAL A 27 -27.22 -7.82 16.69
CA VAL A 27 -26.36 -8.16 17.85
C VAL A 27 -25.47 -6.96 18.21
N VAL A 28 -24.78 -6.38 17.21
CA VAL A 28 -23.90 -5.24 17.44
C VAL A 28 -24.70 -4.01 17.86
N LEU A 29 -25.87 -3.79 17.26
CA LEU A 29 -26.74 -2.68 17.63
C LEU A 29 -27.20 -2.78 19.09
N SER A 30 -27.62 -3.96 19.56
CA SER A 30 -27.98 -4.18 20.96
C SER A 30 -26.82 -3.83 21.88
N THR A 31 -25.62 -4.35 21.60
CA THR A 31 -24.43 -4.07 22.42
C THR A 31 -24.08 -2.58 22.49
N LEU A 32 -24.19 -1.83 21.38
CA LEU A 32 -23.92 -0.39 21.35
C LEU A 32 -24.97 0.41 22.14
N LEU A 33 -26.22 -0.05 22.12
CA LEU A 33 -27.31 0.57 22.88
C LEU A 33 -27.18 0.31 24.38
N ASP A 34 -26.87 -0.94 24.76
CA ASP A 34 -26.62 -1.30 26.17
C ASP A 34 -25.46 -0.47 26.75
N GLY A 35 -24.38 -0.29 25.99
CA GLY A 35 -23.25 0.55 26.39
C GLY A 35 -23.61 2.04 26.50
N ALA A 36 -24.45 2.56 25.60
CA ALA A 36 -24.91 3.95 25.68
C ALA A 36 -25.85 4.18 26.86
N ASP A 37 -26.75 3.23 27.15
CA ASP A 37 -27.69 3.29 28.26
C ASP A 37 -26.96 3.20 29.62
N ALA A 38 -25.97 2.31 29.74
CA ALA A 38 -25.14 2.21 30.94
C ALA A 38 -24.38 3.50 31.26
N GLU A 39 -24.00 4.27 30.23
CA GLU A 39 -23.33 5.57 30.36
C GLU A 39 -24.31 6.76 30.40
N GLY A 40 -25.63 6.51 30.35
CA GLY A 40 -26.65 7.55 30.33
C GLY A 40 -26.60 8.46 29.09
N ARG A 41 -26.01 8.01 27.98
CA ARG A 41 -25.80 8.81 26.76
C ARG A 41 -27.03 8.80 25.86
N ALA A 42 -27.55 9.99 25.56
CA ALA A 42 -28.60 10.16 24.56
C ALA A 42 -28.09 10.21 23.10
N THR A 43 -26.77 10.28 22.88
CA THR A 43 -26.16 10.36 21.54
C THR A 43 -24.95 9.44 21.39
N PRO A 44 -24.66 8.93 20.17
CA PRO A 44 -23.46 8.13 19.93
C PRO A 44 -22.19 8.93 20.18
N GLY A 45 -21.16 8.28 20.71
CA GLY A 45 -19.85 8.92 20.84
C GLY A 45 -19.25 9.22 19.47
N ARG A 46 -18.58 10.37 19.30
CA ARG A 46 -17.89 10.69 18.03
C ARG A 46 -16.82 9.64 17.68
N GLY A 47 -16.06 9.21 18.68
CA GLY A 47 -15.03 8.15 18.51
C GLY A 47 -15.64 6.80 18.15
N GLU A 48 -16.81 6.49 18.68
CA GLU A 48 -17.56 5.26 18.38
C GLU A 48 -18.05 5.25 16.93
N LEU A 49 -18.64 6.36 16.45
CA LEU A 49 -19.05 6.51 15.06
C LEU A 49 -17.86 6.41 14.09
N LEU A 50 -16.72 7.04 14.43
CA LEU A 50 -15.51 6.95 13.63
C LEU A 50 -14.99 5.51 13.59
N ASN A 51 -14.96 4.83 14.73
CA ASN A 51 -14.55 3.43 14.82
C ASN A 51 -15.45 2.53 13.96
N LEU A 52 -16.78 2.69 14.02
CA LEU A 52 -17.73 1.95 13.17
C LEU A 52 -17.51 2.23 11.68
N ALA A 53 -17.23 3.48 11.30
CA ALA A 53 -16.94 3.83 9.91
C ALA A 53 -15.65 3.16 9.42
N VAL A 54 -14.55 3.26 10.19
CA VAL A 54 -13.26 2.68 9.85
C VAL A 54 -13.35 1.15 9.76
N THR A 55 -13.98 0.50 10.74
CA THR A 55 -14.15 -0.95 10.77
C THR A 55 -15.09 -1.44 9.69
N GLY A 56 -16.17 -0.70 9.39
CA GLY A 56 -17.09 -1.02 8.28
C GLY A 56 -16.42 -0.91 6.91
N LEU A 57 -15.65 0.16 6.67
CA LEU A 57 -14.85 0.32 5.45
C LEU A 57 -13.79 -0.78 5.32
N ALA A 58 -13.10 -1.11 6.42
CA ALA A 58 -12.16 -2.21 6.44
C ALA A 58 -12.86 -3.56 6.14
N ALA A 59 -14.08 -3.77 6.62
CA ALA A 59 -14.90 -4.95 6.31
C ALA A 59 -15.44 -4.97 4.87
N ARG A 60 -15.51 -3.83 4.17
CA ARG A 60 -15.76 -3.78 2.72
C ARG A 60 -14.50 -4.11 1.93
N ALA A 61 -13.35 -3.54 2.30
CA ALA A 61 -12.07 -3.86 1.66
C ALA A 61 -11.70 -5.35 1.86
N SER A 62 -11.84 -5.83 3.10
CA SER A 62 -12.70 -6.96 3.47
C SER A 62 -13.08 -8.01 2.42
N GLY A 63 -14.15 -7.71 1.69
CA GLY A 63 -14.72 -8.60 0.70
C GLY A 63 -14.01 -8.54 -0.65
N LEU A 64 -13.25 -7.48 -0.92
CA LEU A 64 -12.62 -7.26 -2.23
C LEU A 64 -11.36 -8.09 -2.43
N LEU A 65 -10.54 -8.25 -1.38
CA LEU A 65 -9.24 -8.93 -1.47
C LEU A 65 -9.15 -10.05 -0.44
N PRO A 66 -8.75 -11.28 -0.82
CA PRO A 66 -8.46 -12.34 0.15
C PRO A 66 -7.38 -11.91 1.15
N LEU A 67 -7.43 -12.41 2.39
CA LEU A 67 -6.48 -12.06 3.45
C LEU A 67 -5.02 -12.23 3.01
N ALA A 68 -4.70 -13.37 2.38
CA ALA A 68 -3.36 -13.65 1.86
C ALA A 68 -2.88 -12.60 0.84
N VAL A 69 -3.77 -12.05 0.01
CA VAL A 69 -3.40 -11.00 -0.95
C VAL A 69 -3.11 -9.68 -0.23
N ARG A 70 -3.85 -9.37 0.83
CA ARG A 70 -3.57 -8.16 1.63
C ARG A 70 -2.26 -8.25 2.38
N ASP A 71 -1.95 -9.41 2.93
CA ASP A 71 -0.67 -9.62 3.62
C ASP A 71 0.50 -9.52 2.62
N MET A 72 0.33 -10.02 1.39
CA MET A 72 1.28 -9.80 0.30
C MET A 72 1.43 -8.32 -0.07
N ILE A 73 0.32 -7.59 -0.26
CA ILE A 73 0.34 -6.14 -0.52
C ILE A 73 1.06 -5.42 0.62
N ALA A 74 0.73 -5.74 1.86
CA ALA A 74 1.35 -5.10 3.01
C ALA A 74 2.86 -5.36 3.07
N THR A 75 3.29 -6.58 2.72
CA THR A 75 4.70 -6.97 2.65
C THR A 75 5.45 -6.21 1.56
N VAL A 76 4.93 -6.23 0.33
CA VAL A 76 5.54 -5.57 -0.82
C VAL A 76 5.57 -4.07 -0.60
N SER A 77 4.49 -3.49 -0.09
CA SER A 77 4.41 -2.06 0.12
C SER A 77 5.36 -1.59 1.22
N LEU A 78 5.47 -2.35 2.33
CA LEU A 78 6.44 -2.06 3.38
C LEU A 78 7.87 -2.09 2.83
N ALA A 79 8.23 -3.18 2.14
CA ALA A 79 9.56 -3.34 1.54
C ALA A 79 9.90 -2.22 0.54
N THR A 80 9.00 -2.00 -0.43
CA THR A 80 9.21 -1.04 -1.52
C THR A 80 9.30 0.38 -0.99
N GLY A 81 8.40 0.75 -0.07
CA GLY A 81 8.41 2.09 0.50
C GLY A 81 9.65 2.32 1.39
N THR A 82 10.13 1.30 2.11
CA THR A 82 11.39 1.39 2.86
C THR A 82 12.58 1.62 1.94
N VAL A 83 12.71 0.85 0.85
CA VAL A 83 13.83 1.03 -0.09
C VAL A 83 13.75 2.38 -0.80
N LEU A 84 12.57 2.78 -1.26
CA LEU A 84 12.38 4.10 -1.87
C LEU A 84 12.73 5.21 -0.87
N ALA A 85 12.21 5.16 0.35
CA ALA A 85 12.50 6.16 1.36
C ALA A 85 13.99 6.26 1.71
N ILE A 86 14.71 5.14 1.84
CA ILE A 86 16.16 5.14 2.03
C ILE A 86 16.85 5.77 0.81
N THR A 87 16.43 5.37 -0.39
CA THR A 87 17.00 5.91 -1.64
C THR A 87 16.81 7.42 -1.70
N PHE A 88 15.60 7.92 -1.48
CA PHE A 88 15.29 9.36 -1.48
C PHE A 88 16.00 10.11 -0.35
N LEU A 89 16.06 9.54 0.86
CA LEU A 89 16.77 10.12 1.98
C LEU A 89 18.25 10.33 1.69
N PHE A 90 18.95 9.28 1.25
CA PHE A 90 20.40 9.35 1.07
C PHE A 90 20.79 9.97 -0.26
N VAL A 91 20.10 9.60 -1.35
CA VAL A 91 20.47 10.03 -2.70
C VAL A 91 20.02 11.44 -3.00
N TYR A 92 18.81 11.83 -2.58
CA TYR A 92 18.20 13.08 -3.04
C TYR A 92 18.10 14.14 -1.96
N SER A 93 17.81 13.76 -0.71
CA SER A 93 17.57 14.70 0.39
C SER A 93 18.85 15.07 1.15
N TRP A 94 19.63 14.09 1.60
CA TRP A 94 20.91 14.34 2.27
C TRP A 94 22.02 14.62 1.27
N ALA A 95 22.21 13.73 0.28
CA ALA A 95 23.14 13.85 -0.83
C ALA A 95 24.50 14.49 -0.45
N PRO A 96 25.23 13.94 0.56
CA PRO A 96 26.41 14.59 1.12
C PRO A 96 27.58 14.75 0.14
N TRP A 97 27.54 14.06 -1.00
CA TRP A 97 28.52 14.20 -2.08
C TRP A 97 28.29 15.45 -2.94
N VAL A 98 27.15 16.11 -2.84
CA VAL A 98 26.90 17.33 -3.59
C VAL A 98 27.29 18.53 -2.74
N THR A 99 28.37 19.18 -3.12
CA THR A 99 28.94 20.35 -2.42
C THR A 99 28.34 21.67 -2.86
N GLU A 100 27.65 21.70 -4.00
CA GLU A 100 27.08 22.94 -4.53
C GLU A 100 25.82 23.36 -3.76
N PRO A 101 25.68 24.66 -3.43
CA PRO A 101 24.45 25.18 -2.84
C PRO A 101 23.28 24.95 -3.79
N ILE A 102 22.12 24.60 -3.23
CA ILE A 102 20.89 24.39 -4.00
C ILE A 102 20.52 25.70 -4.68
N ALA A 103 20.61 25.76 -6.00
CA ALA A 103 20.21 26.94 -6.75
C ALA A 103 18.72 27.23 -6.52
N GLY A 104 18.42 28.32 -5.82
CA GLY A 104 17.06 28.86 -5.66
C GLY A 104 16.16 28.17 -4.63
N GLY A 105 16.68 27.32 -3.74
CA GLY A 105 15.89 26.65 -2.71
C GLY A 105 16.37 26.92 -1.29
N SER A 106 15.45 26.96 -0.32
CA SER A 106 15.82 26.98 1.10
C SER A 106 16.25 25.59 1.56
N ALA A 107 17.42 25.44 2.17
CA ALA A 107 17.82 24.18 2.79
C ALA A 107 16.99 23.90 4.06
N PHE A 108 16.80 22.62 4.39
CA PHE A 108 16.22 22.15 5.65
C PHE A 108 17.34 21.59 6.55
N GLY A 109 18.11 22.49 7.17
CA GLY A 109 19.30 22.12 7.94
C GLY A 109 20.37 21.49 7.04
N PRO A 110 20.89 20.28 7.35
CA PRO A 110 21.84 19.57 6.50
C PRO A 110 21.17 18.85 5.31
N PHE A 111 19.83 18.92 5.20
CA PHE A 111 19.07 18.29 4.14
C PHE A 111 18.59 19.33 3.13
N ARG A 112 18.38 18.88 1.90
CA ARG A 112 17.92 19.71 0.79
C ARG A 112 16.46 20.09 0.89
N ASP A 113 15.67 19.25 1.57
CA ASP A 113 14.24 19.38 1.66
C ASP A 113 13.71 18.74 2.96
N PRO A 114 12.52 19.14 3.44
CA PRO A 114 11.92 18.58 4.64
C PRO A 114 11.37 17.15 4.44
N GLY A 115 11.47 16.56 3.25
CA GLY A 115 11.08 15.19 2.96
C GLY A 115 11.82 14.16 3.79
N VAL A 116 13.00 14.49 4.33
CA VAL A 116 13.72 13.71 5.36
C VAL A 116 12.80 13.23 6.49
N LEU A 117 11.81 14.05 6.90
CA LEU A 117 10.86 13.70 7.94
C LEU A 117 9.98 12.51 7.51
N VAL A 118 9.48 12.51 6.27
CA VAL A 118 8.66 11.42 5.74
C VAL A 118 9.53 10.21 5.43
N TYR A 119 10.71 10.42 4.85
CA TYR A 119 11.63 9.36 4.48
C TYR A 119 12.16 8.60 5.70
N GLY A 120 12.46 9.28 6.81
CA GLY A 120 12.94 8.66 8.04
C GLY A 120 11.92 7.75 8.73
N LEU A 121 10.61 8.01 8.58
CA LEU A 121 9.56 7.19 9.19
C LEU A 121 9.53 5.75 8.65
N TRP A 122 9.94 5.56 7.40
CA TRP A 122 9.88 4.27 6.70
C TRP A 122 10.91 3.23 7.18
N PRO A 123 12.21 3.54 7.26
CA PRO A 123 13.20 2.67 7.90
C PRO A 123 12.83 2.39 9.35
N PHE A 124 12.32 3.38 10.08
CA PHE A 124 11.90 3.19 11.47
C PHE A 124 10.71 2.23 11.59
N ALA A 125 9.69 2.38 10.73
CA ALA A 125 8.59 1.43 10.63
C ALA A 125 9.09 0.02 10.32
N TYR A 126 10.05 -0.13 9.41
CA TYR A 126 10.66 -1.41 9.08
C TYR A 126 11.43 -2.02 10.25
N VAL A 127 12.20 -1.23 11.00
CA VAL A 127 12.86 -1.70 12.23
C VAL A 127 11.83 -2.17 13.26
N LEU A 128 10.75 -1.42 13.46
CA LEU A 128 9.65 -1.83 14.36
C LEU A 128 8.98 -3.13 13.89
N PHE A 129 8.86 -3.35 12.58
CA PHE A 129 8.42 -4.63 12.02
C PHE A 129 9.38 -5.76 12.41
N LEU A 130 10.70 -5.57 12.25
CA LEU A 130 11.71 -6.56 12.62
C LEU A 130 11.69 -6.89 14.12
N LEU A 131 11.47 -5.87 14.95
CA LEU A 131 11.29 -5.97 16.41
C LEU A 131 9.91 -6.53 16.82
N ARG A 132 9.07 -6.92 15.85
CA ARG A 132 7.70 -7.43 16.05
C ARG A 132 6.76 -6.45 16.77
N ARG A 133 7.08 -5.16 16.78
CA ARG A 133 6.27 -4.07 17.37
C ARG A 133 5.22 -3.57 16.38
N ARG A 134 4.25 -4.45 16.04
CA ARG A 134 3.27 -4.22 14.96
C ARG A 134 2.43 -2.94 15.14
N VAL A 135 1.98 -2.66 16.37
CA VAL A 135 1.14 -1.48 16.63
C VAL A 135 1.93 -0.20 16.37
N ALA A 136 3.16 -0.09 16.88
CA ALA A 136 4.03 1.05 16.66
C ALA A 136 4.40 1.23 15.17
N MET A 137 4.69 0.13 14.47
CA MET A 137 4.91 0.15 13.01
C MET A 137 3.72 0.77 12.28
N ARG A 138 2.48 0.36 12.61
CA ARG A 138 1.26 0.89 11.96
C ARG A 138 1.05 2.36 12.27
N TRP A 139 1.32 2.81 13.49
CA TRP A 139 1.30 4.22 13.81
C TRP A 139 2.30 5.00 12.96
N MET A 140 3.53 4.50 12.83
CA MET A 140 4.57 5.16 12.04
C MET A 140 4.19 5.27 10.56
N LEU A 141 3.61 4.22 9.98
CA LEU A 141 3.09 4.24 8.61
C LEU A 141 1.87 5.16 8.47
N GLY A 142 0.99 5.21 9.46
CA GLY A 142 -0.15 6.13 9.49
C GLY A 142 0.30 7.59 9.52
N VAL A 143 1.30 7.89 10.36
CA VAL A 143 1.93 9.22 10.40
C VAL A 143 2.59 9.53 9.06
N ALA A 144 3.33 8.60 8.45
CA ALA A 144 3.94 8.82 7.14
C ALA A 144 2.91 9.10 6.04
N ALA A 145 1.78 8.38 6.04
CA ALA A 145 0.69 8.57 5.09
C ALA A 145 0.02 9.95 5.21
N ILE A 146 -0.07 10.50 6.43
CA ILE A 146 -0.66 11.83 6.69
C ILE A 146 0.37 12.95 6.49
N ALA A 147 1.62 12.73 6.89
CA ALA A 147 2.70 13.71 6.77
C ALA A 147 3.00 14.05 5.31
N ALA A 148 2.90 13.09 4.39
CA ALA A 148 3.14 13.31 2.97
C ALA A 148 2.25 14.42 2.35
N PRO A 149 0.91 14.34 2.38
CA PRO A 149 0.05 15.40 1.84
C PRO A 149 0.15 16.72 2.65
N LEU A 150 0.34 16.65 3.97
CA LEU A 150 0.52 17.85 4.79
C LEU A 150 1.80 18.61 4.41
N LEU A 151 2.89 17.89 4.17
CA LEU A 151 4.15 18.49 3.75
C LEU A 151 4.03 19.14 2.38
N ARG A 152 3.33 18.47 1.44
CA ARG A 152 3.07 19.06 0.11
C ARG A 152 2.24 20.34 0.22
N ALA A 153 1.19 20.34 1.04
CA ALA A 153 0.33 21.50 1.26
C ALA A 153 1.10 22.65 1.93
N ALA A 154 1.95 22.34 2.91
CA ALA A 154 2.81 23.33 3.57
C ALA A 154 3.78 23.99 2.58
N ASN A 155 4.45 23.21 1.72
CA ASN A 155 5.33 23.77 0.69
C ASN A 155 4.55 24.68 -0.28
N TRP A 156 3.35 24.25 -0.68
CA TRP A 156 2.49 25.02 -1.58
C TRP A 156 2.10 26.38 -0.99
N VAL A 157 1.69 26.42 0.28
CA VAL A 157 1.30 27.65 0.98
C VAL A 157 2.47 28.62 1.11
N GLN A 158 3.70 28.12 1.19
CA GLN A 158 4.90 28.93 1.26
C GLN A 158 5.38 29.43 -0.12
N GLY A 159 4.72 29.05 -1.22
CA GLY A 159 5.13 29.42 -2.57
C GLY A 159 6.14 28.46 -3.20
N ASP A 160 6.09 27.18 -2.82
CA ASP A 160 6.96 26.10 -3.31
C ASP A 160 8.47 26.41 -3.13
N VAL A 161 8.82 26.90 -1.93
CA VAL A 161 10.18 27.30 -1.53
C VAL A 161 11.17 26.13 -1.58
N TRP A 162 10.70 24.90 -1.36
CA TRP A 162 11.51 23.70 -1.46
C TRP A 162 11.36 23.04 -2.82
N SER A 163 12.49 22.68 -3.43
CA SER A 163 12.57 21.93 -4.69
C SER A 163 12.14 20.46 -4.55
N GLY A 164 12.04 19.97 -3.32
CA GLY A 164 11.51 18.65 -2.97
C GLY A 164 10.76 18.70 -1.62
N PRO A 165 10.20 17.57 -1.17
CA PRO A 165 10.02 16.32 -1.91
C PRO A 165 8.93 16.45 -2.99
N MET A 166 9.09 15.76 -4.11
CA MET A 166 8.13 15.86 -5.21
C MET A 166 6.76 15.28 -4.85
N THR A 167 5.70 15.87 -5.43
CA THR A 167 4.33 15.37 -5.25
C THR A 167 4.18 13.91 -5.68
N THR A 168 4.92 13.49 -6.72
CA THR A 168 4.95 12.09 -7.16
C THR A 168 5.56 11.17 -6.10
N THR A 169 6.73 11.54 -5.55
CA THR A 169 7.41 10.76 -4.49
C THR A 169 6.51 10.62 -3.27
N LEU A 170 5.95 11.74 -2.79
CA LEU A 170 5.04 11.75 -1.65
C LEU A 170 3.76 10.94 -1.91
N GLY A 171 3.18 11.04 -3.11
CA GLY A 171 1.98 10.29 -3.49
C GLY A 171 2.24 8.78 -3.53
N VAL A 172 3.36 8.35 -4.12
CA VAL A 172 3.77 6.94 -4.16
C VAL A 172 4.01 6.42 -2.75
N LEU A 173 4.76 7.13 -1.91
CA LEU A 173 4.99 6.72 -0.52
C LEU A 173 3.68 6.68 0.28
N MET A 174 2.78 7.66 0.13
CA MET A 174 1.46 7.63 0.78
C MET A 174 0.67 6.39 0.38
N MET A 175 0.61 6.08 -0.91
CA MET A 175 -0.08 4.90 -1.42
C MET A 175 0.53 3.59 -0.88
N LEU A 176 1.86 3.51 -0.82
CA LEU A 176 2.57 2.38 -0.24
C LEU A 176 2.29 2.27 1.27
N ALA A 177 2.25 3.38 2.01
CA ALA A 177 1.93 3.36 3.43
C ALA A 177 0.50 2.83 3.67
N VAL A 178 -0.47 3.27 2.86
CA VAL A 178 -1.84 2.72 2.88
C VAL A 178 -1.83 1.23 2.57
N GLY A 179 -1.12 0.80 1.53
CA GLY A 179 -0.95 -0.62 1.19
C GLY A 179 -0.36 -1.45 2.33
N ALA A 180 0.67 -0.93 3.01
CA ALA A 180 1.31 -1.52 4.18
C ALA A 180 0.34 -1.67 5.38
N LEU A 181 -0.68 -0.81 5.48
CA LEU A 181 -1.69 -0.85 6.53
C LEU A 181 -2.86 -1.80 6.25
N LEU A 182 -3.03 -2.27 5.01
CA LEU A 182 -4.15 -3.14 4.59
C LEU A 182 -4.09 -4.56 5.16
N GLY A 183 -2.91 -5.02 5.58
CA GLY A 183 -2.68 -6.39 6.01
C GLY A 183 -1.57 -6.49 7.06
N VAL A 184 -1.14 -7.72 7.33
CA VAL A 184 -0.01 -8.02 8.21
C VAL A 184 1.15 -8.47 7.34
N PRO A 185 2.29 -7.73 7.31
CA PRO A 185 3.43 -8.15 6.52
C PRO A 185 3.89 -9.58 6.90
N GLU A 186 4.12 -10.41 5.89
CA GLU A 186 4.32 -11.86 6.01
C GLU A 186 5.77 -12.24 6.39
N ARG A 187 6.09 -13.53 6.21
CA ARG A 187 7.38 -14.19 6.46
C ARG A 187 8.57 -13.40 5.94
N ARG A 188 9.67 -13.45 6.71
CA ARG A 188 10.97 -12.81 6.41
C ARG A 188 11.49 -13.07 5.00
N ALA A 189 11.26 -14.26 4.44
CA ALA A 189 11.71 -14.59 3.07
C ALA A 189 11.00 -13.75 1.99
N LYS A 190 9.67 -13.56 2.07
CA LYS A 190 8.94 -12.73 1.11
C LYS A 190 9.31 -11.26 1.24
N MET A 191 9.52 -10.79 2.47
CA MET A 191 10.03 -9.46 2.75
C MET A 191 11.41 -9.25 2.12
N ALA A 192 12.34 -10.20 2.32
CA ALA A 192 13.69 -10.14 1.74
C ALA A 192 13.66 -10.13 0.20
N MET A 193 12.80 -10.94 -0.42
CA MET A 193 12.62 -10.91 -1.89
C MET A 193 12.08 -9.55 -2.37
N ALA A 194 11.06 -9.00 -1.69
CA ALA A 194 10.49 -7.70 -2.06
C ALA A 194 11.50 -6.56 -1.89
N LEU A 195 12.30 -6.59 -0.82
CA LEU A 195 13.40 -5.65 -0.60
C LEU A 195 14.46 -5.79 -1.69
N GLY A 196 14.92 -7.00 -1.98
CA GLY A 196 15.91 -7.25 -3.02
C GLY A 196 15.46 -6.74 -4.39
N TYR A 197 14.20 -6.99 -4.75
CA TYR A 197 13.61 -6.51 -6.00
C TYR A 197 13.52 -4.98 -6.05
N ALA A 198 12.99 -4.35 -5.01
CA ALA A 198 12.90 -2.89 -4.95
C ALA A 198 14.30 -2.23 -4.97
N THR A 199 15.27 -2.82 -4.27
CA THR A 199 16.66 -2.35 -4.26
C THR A 199 17.29 -2.47 -5.64
N ALA A 200 17.10 -3.60 -6.33
CA ALA A 200 17.63 -3.78 -7.68
C ALA A 200 17.08 -2.70 -8.63
N ILE A 201 15.77 -2.42 -8.57
CA ILE A 201 15.17 -1.34 -9.37
C ILE A 201 15.76 0.02 -9.00
N CYS A 202 15.80 0.39 -7.72
CA CYS A 202 16.38 1.67 -7.28
C CYS A 202 17.85 1.82 -7.70
N VAL A 203 18.66 0.76 -7.58
CA VAL A 203 20.07 0.77 -8.00
C VAL A 203 20.18 1.00 -9.50
N VAL A 204 19.40 0.28 -10.31
CA VAL A 204 19.36 0.51 -11.75
C VAL A 204 19.05 1.97 -12.02
N ILE A 205 17.95 2.51 -11.46
CA ILE A 205 17.55 3.90 -11.66
C ILE A 205 18.66 4.88 -11.30
N VAL A 206 19.22 4.77 -10.10
CA VAL A 206 20.25 5.70 -9.60
C VAL A 206 21.52 5.66 -10.47
N GLN A 207 21.87 4.49 -11.01
CA GLN A 207 23.01 4.34 -11.90
C GLN A 207 22.75 4.96 -13.28
N THR A 208 21.57 4.70 -13.87
CA THR A 208 21.24 5.20 -15.21
C THR A 208 20.82 6.66 -15.22
N THR A 209 20.35 7.25 -14.10
CA THR A 209 20.20 8.70 -13.96
C THR A 209 21.52 9.41 -13.74
N GLY A 210 22.58 8.68 -13.39
CA GLY A 210 23.84 9.25 -12.96
C GLY A 210 23.71 10.13 -11.71
N SER A 211 22.69 9.91 -10.85
CA SER A 211 22.41 10.77 -9.69
C SER A 211 23.53 10.83 -8.66
N ILE A 212 24.50 9.91 -8.71
CA ILE A 212 25.70 9.94 -7.87
C ILE A 212 26.85 10.69 -8.58
N ARG A 213 26.85 10.74 -9.92
CA ARG A 213 27.93 11.29 -10.74
C ARG A 213 27.70 12.73 -11.19
N HIS A 214 26.46 13.13 -11.38
CA HIS A 214 26.10 14.48 -11.80
C HIS A 214 25.98 15.39 -10.59
N VAL A 215 26.51 16.62 -10.75
CA VAL A 215 26.42 17.71 -9.77
C VAL A 215 24.95 18.07 -9.47
N GLU A 216 24.08 17.83 -10.45
CA GLU A 216 22.66 18.12 -10.39
C GLU A 216 21.83 16.90 -10.00
N VAL A 217 21.57 16.77 -8.70
CA VAL A 217 20.70 15.71 -8.15
C VAL A 217 19.28 16.22 -8.01
N TRP A 218 18.42 15.84 -8.96
CA TRP A 218 17.01 16.20 -8.98
C TRP A 218 16.13 14.97 -8.80
N GLU A 219 15.20 14.98 -7.83
CA GLU A 219 14.20 13.91 -7.70
C GLU A 219 13.38 13.71 -8.98
N ARG A 220 13.25 14.76 -9.81
CA ARG A 220 12.57 14.70 -11.10
C ARG A 220 13.21 13.67 -12.02
N ALA A 221 14.53 13.57 -11.99
CA ALA A 221 15.29 12.66 -12.85
C ALA A 221 14.95 11.20 -12.55
N PHE A 222 14.72 10.86 -11.27
CA PHE A 222 14.27 9.54 -10.84
C PHE A 222 12.98 9.11 -11.55
N TRP A 223 12.03 10.05 -11.71
CA TRP A 223 10.72 9.76 -12.29
C TRP A 223 10.63 9.99 -13.81
N LEU A 224 11.43 10.89 -14.39
CA LEU A 224 11.32 11.29 -15.80
C LEU A 224 12.26 10.55 -16.76
N LEU A 225 13.50 10.25 -16.37
CA LEU A 225 14.52 9.74 -17.31
C LEU A 225 14.40 8.23 -17.59
N HIS A 226 13.34 7.58 -17.11
CA HIS A 226 13.43 6.18 -16.67
C HIS A 226 12.35 5.22 -17.15
N SER A 227 11.65 5.52 -18.25
CA SER A 227 10.79 4.53 -18.90
C SER A 227 11.58 3.26 -19.27
N SER A 228 12.62 3.32 -20.11
CA SER A 228 13.12 2.10 -20.77
C SER A 228 13.55 0.92 -19.85
N PRO A 229 14.47 1.04 -18.87
CA PRO A 229 14.96 -0.15 -18.14
C PRO A 229 13.98 -0.71 -17.11
N ILE A 230 13.26 0.16 -16.38
CA ILE A 230 12.27 -0.25 -15.39
C ILE A 230 11.12 -0.96 -16.10
N GLU A 231 10.71 -0.43 -17.25
CA GLU A 231 9.63 -1.00 -18.04
C GLU A 231 9.92 -2.47 -18.37
N TRP A 232 11.14 -2.81 -18.80
CA TRP A 232 11.55 -4.18 -19.05
C TRP A 232 11.55 -5.07 -17.80
N ILE A 233 12.01 -4.57 -16.66
CA ILE A 233 11.98 -5.33 -15.39
C ILE A 233 10.54 -5.63 -14.96
N VAL A 234 9.66 -4.62 -15.06
CA VAL A 234 8.24 -4.74 -14.73
C VAL A 234 7.54 -5.69 -15.70
N LEU A 235 7.75 -5.54 -17.01
CA LEU A 235 7.21 -6.42 -18.04
C LEU A 235 7.69 -7.87 -17.84
N GLY A 236 8.98 -8.08 -17.57
CA GLY A 236 9.54 -9.40 -17.27
C GLY A 236 8.91 -10.02 -16.03
N THR A 237 8.65 -9.24 -14.99
CA THR A 237 7.99 -9.70 -13.75
C THR A 237 6.54 -10.08 -14.00
N LEU A 238 5.81 -9.33 -14.84
CA LEU A 238 4.44 -9.64 -15.22
C LEU A 238 4.36 -10.86 -16.13
N ALA A 239 5.29 -11.00 -17.08
CA ALA A 239 5.42 -12.21 -17.89
C ALA A 239 5.69 -13.44 -17.01
N ALA A 240 6.59 -13.33 -16.03
CA ALA A 240 6.83 -14.38 -15.03
C ALA A 240 5.55 -14.69 -14.23
N ALA A 241 4.76 -13.68 -13.87
CA ALA A 241 3.48 -13.88 -13.19
C ALA A 241 2.48 -14.68 -14.05
N VAL A 242 2.41 -14.40 -15.35
CA VAL A 242 1.58 -15.16 -16.31
C VAL A 242 2.04 -16.61 -16.38
N VAL A 243 3.35 -16.85 -16.55
CA VAL A 243 3.93 -18.20 -16.57
C VAL A 243 3.62 -18.96 -15.27
N LEU A 244 3.81 -18.32 -14.11
CA LEU A 244 3.48 -18.87 -12.80
C LEU A 244 1.98 -19.23 -12.68
N GLY A 245 1.11 -18.43 -13.29
CA GLY A 245 -0.32 -18.70 -13.39
C GLY A 245 -0.62 -19.95 -14.23
N ILE A 246 0.06 -20.10 -15.37
CA ILE A 246 -0.07 -21.25 -16.28
C ILE A 246 0.38 -22.54 -15.59
N ILE A 247 1.53 -22.54 -14.91
CA ILE A 247 2.07 -23.71 -14.18
C ILE A 247 1.35 -23.98 -12.84
N ARG A 248 0.16 -23.38 -12.64
CA ARG A 248 -0.70 -23.58 -11.47
C ARG A 248 -0.03 -23.22 -10.14
N ARG A 249 0.78 -22.15 -10.12
CA ARG A 249 1.35 -21.53 -8.90
C ARG A 249 0.67 -20.19 -8.60
N PRO A 250 -0.65 -20.18 -8.27
CA PRO A 250 -1.45 -18.95 -8.19
C PRO A 250 -0.91 -17.95 -7.15
N HIS A 251 -0.42 -18.43 -6.00
CA HIS A 251 0.11 -17.53 -4.96
C HIS A 251 1.38 -16.81 -5.41
N ALA A 252 2.26 -17.47 -6.16
CA ALA A 252 3.48 -16.86 -6.67
C ALA A 252 3.16 -15.86 -7.79
N ALA A 253 2.21 -16.21 -8.67
CA ALA A 253 1.71 -15.31 -9.71
C ALA A 253 1.13 -14.01 -9.10
N VAL A 254 0.22 -14.14 -8.13
CA VAL A 254 -0.36 -12.97 -7.43
C VAL A 254 0.72 -12.14 -6.75
N PHE A 255 1.68 -12.78 -6.08
CA PHE A 255 2.79 -12.07 -5.45
C PHE A 255 3.62 -11.27 -6.47
N ALA A 256 3.93 -11.85 -7.63
CA ALA A 256 4.66 -11.16 -8.70
C ALA A 256 3.88 -9.96 -9.27
N VAL A 257 2.57 -10.09 -9.45
CA VAL A 257 1.70 -8.96 -9.86
C VAL A 257 1.72 -7.85 -8.81
N VAL A 258 1.56 -8.21 -7.53
CA VAL A 258 1.59 -7.24 -6.42
C VAL A 258 2.96 -6.56 -6.32
N LEU A 259 4.05 -7.31 -6.55
CA LEU A 259 5.43 -6.81 -6.55
C LEU A 259 5.67 -5.78 -7.67
N ALA A 260 5.10 -6.01 -8.85
CA ALA A 260 5.20 -5.11 -10.00
C ALA A 260 4.29 -3.86 -9.88
N ALA A 261 3.19 -3.94 -9.13
CA ALA A 261 2.14 -2.93 -9.12
C ALA A 261 2.59 -1.50 -8.75
N PRO A 262 3.40 -1.26 -7.69
CA PRO A 262 3.85 0.09 -7.37
C PRO A 262 4.63 0.76 -8.50
N TRP A 263 5.47 -0.02 -9.17
CA TRP A 263 6.32 0.44 -10.27
C TRP A 263 5.49 0.70 -11.53
N MET A 264 4.48 -0.12 -11.81
CA MET A 264 3.52 0.17 -12.88
C MET A 264 2.78 1.49 -12.67
N LEU A 265 2.35 1.76 -11.44
CA LEU A 265 1.66 3.00 -11.12
C LEU A 265 2.59 4.21 -11.25
N ALA A 266 3.84 4.07 -10.84
CA ALA A 266 4.85 5.10 -11.04
C ALA A 266 5.10 5.40 -12.53
N VAL A 267 5.32 4.36 -13.35
CA VAL A 267 5.52 4.49 -14.80
C VAL A 267 4.27 5.10 -15.45
N GLY A 268 3.07 4.64 -15.09
CA GLY A 268 1.82 5.18 -15.60
C GLY A 268 1.62 6.66 -15.25
N PHE A 269 1.98 7.08 -14.04
CA PHE A 269 1.90 8.48 -13.63
C PHE A 269 2.93 9.36 -14.35
N ALA A 270 4.15 8.85 -14.56
CA ALA A 270 5.16 9.53 -15.35
C ALA A 270 4.71 9.70 -16.81
N ALA A 271 4.16 8.64 -17.39
CA ALA A 271 3.60 8.61 -18.74
C ALA A 271 2.50 9.68 -18.93
N LEU A 272 1.57 9.81 -17.98
CA LEU A 272 0.51 10.84 -18.04
C LEU A 272 1.03 12.28 -17.99
N ARG A 273 2.28 12.51 -17.55
CA ARG A 273 2.87 13.85 -17.45
C ARG A 273 3.70 14.27 -18.65
N THR A 274 4.11 13.34 -19.50
CA THR A 274 4.91 13.62 -20.70
C THR A 274 4.00 13.63 -21.93
N ASP A 275 3.97 14.71 -22.70
CA ASP A 275 3.13 14.83 -23.90
C ASP A 275 3.37 13.65 -24.86
N PHE A 276 2.28 12.96 -25.20
CA PHE A 276 2.26 11.51 -25.38
C PHE A 276 2.35 11.08 -26.86
N SER A 277 3.57 10.91 -27.40
CA SER A 277 3.79 10.22 -28.69
C SER A 277 3.95 8.70 -28.56
N ALA A 278 3.85 8.13 -27.34
CA ALA A 278 4.05 6.71 -27.06
C ALA A 278 2.74 5.96 -26.75
N THR A 279 1.65 6.23 -27.48
CA THR A 279 0.36 5.52 -27.38
C THR A 279 0.51 3.98 -27.40
N ALA A 280 1.50 3.47 -28.14
CA ALA A 280 1.83 2.05 -28.17
C ALA A 280 2.33 1.50 -26.82
N GLY A 281 3.08 2.29 -26.05
CA GLY A 281 3.57 1.92 -24.72
C GLY A 281 2.41 1.76 -23.74
N LEU A 282 1.51 2.74 -23.64
CA LEU A 282 0.33 2.66 -22.78
C LEU A 282 -0.59 1.48 -23.17
N ALA A 283 -0.75 1.20 -24.46
CA ALA A 283 -1.56 0.08 -24.93
C ALA A 283 -0.98 -1.27 -24.51
N LEU A 284 0.35 -1.46 -24.69
CA LEU A 284 1.03 -2.67 -24.21
C LEU A 284 0.94 -2.80 -22.69
N TYR A 285 1.12 -1.69 -21.97
CA TYR A 285 0.98 -1.63 -20.52
C TYR A 285 -0.42 -2.04 -20.04
N ALA A 286 -1.46 -1.47 -20.65
CA ALA A 286 -2.84 -1.81 -20.36
C ALA A 286 -3.14 -3.29 -20.65
N ALA A 287 -2.61 -3.82 -21.76
CA ALA A 287 -2.78 -5.23 -22.12
C ALA A 287 -2.13 -6.18 -21.10
N VAL A 288 -0.90 -5.90 -20.67
CA VAL A 288 -0.21 -6.72 -19.67
C VAL A 288 -0.87 -6.61 -18.30
N LEU A 289 -1.35 -5.42 -17.91
CA LEU A 289 -2.15 -5.22 -16.70
C LEU A 289 -3.46 -6.02 -16.73
N ALA A 290 -4.18 -5.99 -17.86
CA ALA A 290 -5.40 -6.75 -18.03
C ALA A 290 -5.14 -8.27 -17.96
N ALA A 291 -4.05 -8.75 -18.56
CA ALA A 291 -3.63 -10.14 -18.47
C ALA A 291 -3.29 -10.55 -17.03
N ALA A 292 -2.50 -9.73 -16.32
CA ALA A 292 -2.14 -9.95 -14.92
C ALA A 292 -3.38 -9.96 -14.01
N ALA A 293 -4.29 -9.00 -14.18
CA ALA A 293 -5.55 -8.95 -13.44
C ALA A 293 -6.41 -10.20 -13.71
N SER A 294 -6.46 -10.66 -14.95
CA SER A 294 -7.17 -11.89 -15.33
C SER A 294 -6.58 -13.11 -14.64
N VAL A 295 -5.25 -13.22 -14.54
CA VAL A 295 -4.57 -14.29 -13.80
C VAL A 295 -4.93 -14.25 -12.32
N VAL A 296 -4.96 -13.07 -11.69
CA VAL A 296 -5.38 -12.92 -10.28
C VAL A 296 -6.83 -13.36 -10.08
N VAL A 297 -7.75 -12.91 -10.94
CA VAL A 297 -9.17 -13.28 -10.86
C VAL A 297 -9.36 -14.79 -11.01
N LEU A 298 -8.68 -15.41 -11.98
CA LEU A 298 -8.74 -16.86 -12.19
C LEU A 298 -8.16 -17.64 -11.00
N ALA A 299 -7.04 -17.18 -10.44
CA ALA A 299 -6.43 -17.76 -9.25
C ALA A 299 -7.38 -17.73 -8.05
N VAL A 300 -8.00 -16.58 -7.78
CA VAL A 300 -8.96 -16.41 -6.67
C VAL A 300 -10.18 -17.32 -6.87
N ARG A 301 -10.77 -17.34 -8.08
CA ARG A 301 -11.92 -18.20 -8.39
C ARG A 301 -11.61 -19.68 -8.16
N ARG A 302 -10.42 -20.15 -8.60
CA ARG A 302 -9.99 -21.54 -8.38
C ARG A 302 -9.83 -21.88 -6.90
N SER A 303 -9.24 -20.99 -6.09
CA SER A 303 -9.13 -21.23 -4.64
C SER A 303 -10.48 -21.33 -3.95
N GLN A 304 -11.45 -20.49 -4.34
CA GLN A 304 -12.80 -20.53 -3.77
C GLN A 304 -13.54 -21.82 -4.17
N ALA A 305 -13.38 -22.28 -5.42
CA ALA A 305 -13.96 -23.53 -5.87
C ALA A 305 -13.40 -24.74 -5.12
N ALA A 306 -12.09 -24.75 -4.82
CA ALA A 306 -11.47 -25.82 -4.03
C ALA A 306 -12.03 -25.88 -2.59
N LEU A 307 -12.19 -24.72 -1.94
CA LEU A 307 -12.76 -24.65 -0.58
C LEU A 307 -14.21 -25.13 -0.51
N ARG A 308 -15.02 -24.89 -1.55
CA ARG A 308 -16.40 -25.39 -1.62
C ARG A 308 -16.48 -26.90 -1.83
N ARG A 309 -15.45 -27.50 -2.46
CA ARG A 309 -15.42 -28.93 -2.77
C ARG A 309 -14.92 -29.80 -1.63
N SER A 310 -14.27 -29.25 -0.61
CA SER A 310 -13.96 -29.98 0.62
C SER A 310 -15.26 -30.28 1.35
N PRO A 311 -15.87 -31.47 1.17
CA PRO A 311 -17.16 -31.78 1.76
C PRO A 311 -16.95 -31.93 3.28
N GLN A 312 -18.02 -31.76 4.05
CA GLN A 312 -18.11 -31.99 5.51
C GLN A 312 -17.88 -33.48 5.90
N SER A 313 -16.96 -34.20 5.24
CA SER A 313 -16.70 -35.62 5.43
C SER A 313 -16.10 -35.98 6.80
N SER A 314 -15.86 -35.01 7.67
CA SER A 314 -15.41 -35.23 9.05
C SER A 314 -16.55 -35.33 10.08
N GLY A 315 -17.82 -35.12 9.68
CA GLY A 315 -18.95 -35.12 10.62
C GLY A 315 -19.63 -36.47 10.90
N SER A 316 -19.38 -37.51 10.09
CA SER A 316 -20.22 -38.74 10.09
C SER A 316 -19.59 -39.96 10.78
N SER A 317 -18.32 -39.93 11.19
CA SER A 317 -17.61 -41.13 11.68
C SER A 317 -17.66 -41.34 13.21
N ALA A 318 -18.22 -40.42 14.00
CA ALA A 318 -18.16 -40.47 15.46
C ALA A 318 -19.40 -41.07 16.15
N ARG A 319 -20.39 -41.60 15.40
CA ARG A 319 -21.66 -42.08 15.98
C ARG A 319 -21.89 -43.60 15.98
N SER A 320 -20.89 -44.44 15.69
CA SER A 320 -21.08 -45.90 15.64
C SER A 320 -20.06 -46.73 16.43
N ARG A 321 -19.52 -46.21 17.55
CA ARG A 321 -18.72 -47.01 18.51
C ARG A 321 -19.19 -46.78 19.94
N THR A 322 -20.43 -47.14 20.23
CA THR A 322 -20.91 -47.51 21.58
C THR A 322 -22.26 -48.21 21.40
N GLU A 323 -22.23 -49.43 20.90
CA GLU A 323 -23.19 -50.50 21.23
C GLU A 323 -22.37 -51.76 21.53
#